data_AF-A0A7C9DEE1-F1
#
_entry.id   AF-A0A7C9DEE1-F1
#
_cell.length_a   1.000
_cell.length_b   1.000
_cell.length_c   1.000
_cell.angle_alpha   90.00
_cell.angle_beta   90.00
_cell.angle_gamma   90.00
#
_symmetry.space_group_name_H-M   'P 1'
#
loop_
_entity.id
_entity.type
_entity.pdbx_description
1 polymer ?
#
loop_
_entity_poly.entity_id
_entity_poly.type
_entity_poly.pdbx_seq_one_letter_code
_entity_poly.pdbx_strand_id
1 'polypeptide(L)'
;ETTMRKGWIDLLHKMVQKLSEVSSLRTLKALCSEDAEVDFFENIVHLQVHRRARALSRFSNFVASGQLSEYMLRRVFIPLFFSMLFDVQTGKAEHLRSACINALASISGQLR
;
A
#
# COMPACT_ATOMS: atom_id res chain seq x y z
N GLU A 1 9.13 15.25 -4.34
CA GLU A 1 8.37 14.08 -4.83
C GLU A 1 7.78 13.23 -3.69
N THR A 2 8.58 12.83 -2.70
CA THR A 2 8.16 12.09 -1.50
C THR A 2 7.08 12.78 -0.65
N THR A 3 7.10 14.11 -0.55
CA THR A 3 6.10 14.91 0.18
C THR A 3 4.71 14.87 -0.46
N MET A 4 4.63 14.86 -1.79
CA MET A 4 3.34 14.74 -2.49
C MET A 4 2.74 13.36 -2.30
N ARG A 5 3.56 12.29 -2.43
CA ARG A 5 3.11 10.91 -2.18
C ARG A 5 2.53 10.76 -0.78
N LYS A 6 3.23 11.27 0.23
CA LYS A 6 2.73 11.27 1.61
C LYS A 6 1.38 12.00 1.72
N GLY A 7 1.27 13.21 1.19
CA GLY A 7 0.01 13.98 1.24
C GLY A 7 -1.17 13.24 0.60
N TRP A 8 -0.97 12.56 -0.54
CA TRP A 8 -2.01 11.76 -1.18
C TRP A 8 -2.41 10.52 -0.36
N ILE A 9 -1.45 9.84 0.26
CA ILE A 9 -1.71 8.69 1.13
C ILE A 9 -2.42 9.12 2.41
N ASP A 10 -2.02 10.23 3.02
CA ASP A 10 -2.68 10.79 4.20
C ASP A 10 -4.13 11.20 3.89
N LEU A 11 -4.38 11.76 2.70
CA LEU A 11 -5.74 12.06 2.23
C LEU A 11 -6.56 10.78 2.03
N LEU A 12 -6.01 9.78 1.35
CA LEU A 12 -6.67 8.49 1.16
C LEU A 12 -6.99 7.83 2.50
N HIS A 13 -6.07 7.89 3.47
CA HIS A 13 -6.28 7.36 4.82
C HIS A 13 -7.50 8.02 5.49
N LYS A 14 -7.56 9.36 5.47
CA LYS A 14 -8.71 10.10 6.01
C LYS A 14 -10.01 9.75 5.29
N MET A 15 -9.98 9.58 3.96
CA MET A 15 -11.15 9.16 3.19
C MET A 15 -11.62 7.76 3.59
N VAL A 16 -10.71 6.80 3.77
CA VAL A 16 -11.04 5.44 4.24
C VAL A 16 -11.67 5.46 5.65
N GLN A 17 -11.18 6.34 6.53
CA GLN A 17 -11.71 6.47 7.88
C GLN A 17 -13.10 7.13 7.92
N LYS A 18 -13.37 8.10 7.05
CA LYS A 18 -14.55 8.97 7.12
C LYS A 18 -15.67 8.59 6.16
N LEU A 19 -15.36 8.01 5.00
CA LEU A 19 -16.31 7.79 3.90
C LEU A 19 -16.68 6.30 3.77
N SER A 20 -17.22 5.73 4.84
CA SER A 20 -17.52 4.29 4.91
C SER A 20 -18.63 3.85 3.94
N GLU A 21 -19.48 4.77 3.51
CA GLU A 21 -20.53 4.58 2.51
C GLU A 21 -20.00 4.24 1.11
N VAL A 22 -18.76 4.63 0.79
CA VAL A 22 -18.12 4.29 -0.48
C VAL A 22 -17.53 2.88 -0.40
N SER A 23 -18.09 1.94 -1.16
CA SER A 23 -17.73 0.52 -1.10
C SER A 23 -16.24 0.25 -1.29
N SER A 24 -15.60 0.88 -2.28
CA SER A 24 -14.16 0.72 -2.55
C SER A 24 -13.27 1.20 -1.41
N LEU A 25 -13.68 2.25 -0.69
CA LEU A 25 -12.97 2.76 0.49
C LEU A 25 -13.24 1.91 1.73
N ARG A 26 -14.47 1.41 1.88
CA ARG A 26 -14.85 0.51 2.97
C ARG A 26 -13.96 -0.74 3.00
N THR A 27 -13.66 -1.34 1.85
CA THR A 27 -12.78 -2.51 1.78
C THR A 27 -11.38 -2.20 2.32
N LEU A 28 -10.86 -1.01 2.04
CA LEU A 28 -9.54 -0.60 2.52
C LEU A 28 -9.48 -0.40 4.04
N LYS A 29 -10.61 -0.35 4.74
CA LYS A 29 -10.64 -0.22 6.20
C LYS A 29 -9.95 -1.41 6.90
N ALA A 30 -9.89 -2.57 6.26
CA ALA A 30 -9.12 -3.72 6.77
C ALA A 30 -7.61 -3.46 6.85
N LEU A 31 -7.10 -2.48 6.08
CA LEU A 31 -5.70 -2.07 6.13
C LEU A 31 -5.42 -1.05 7.25
N CYS A 32 -6.44 -0.43 7.81
CA CYS A 32 -6.31 0.49 8.95
C CYS A 32 -6.01 -0.24 10.26
N SER A 33 -5.35 0.44 11.18
CA SER A 33 -5.17 0.00 12.57
C SER A 33 -5.20 1.20 13.53
N GLU A 34 -5.66 0.96 14.75
CA GLU A 34 -5.48 1.94 15.85
C GLU A 34 -4.02 2.01 16.30
N ASP A 35 -3.26 0.94 16.11
CA ASP A 35 -1.83 0.93 16.32
C ASP A 35 -1.11 1.46 15.08
N ALA A 36 -0.59 2.69 15.20
CA ALA A 36 0.17 3.35 14.17
C ALA A 36 1.36 2.51 13.68
N GLU A 37 1.95 1.63 14.52
CA GLU A 37 3.07 0.76 14.14
C GLU A 37 2.72 -0.29 13.08
N VAL A 38 1.44 -0.67 12.96
CA VAL A 38 0.96 -1.68 12.02
C VAL A 38 -0.08 -1.14 11.03
N ASP A 39 -0.52 0.11 11.17
CA ASP A 39 -1.39 0.79 10.21
C ASP A 39 -0.74 0.91 8.83
N PHE A 40 -1.40 0.41 7.78
CA PHE A 40 -0.82 0.41 6.44
C PHE A 40 -0.48 1.81 5.92
N PHE A 41 -1.38 2.78 6.11
CA PHE A 41 -1.26 4.10 5.52
C PHE A 41 -0.15 4.90 6.19
N GLU A 42 0.00 4.79 7.51
CA GLU A 42 1.11 5.39 8.26
C GLU A 42 2.47 4.75 7.88
N ASN A 43 2.48 3.44 7.65
CA ASN A 43 3.71 2.70 7.40
C ASN A 43 4.22 2.81 5.94
N ILE A 44 3.34 2.85 4.94
CA ILE A 44 3.72 2.75 3.51
C ILE A 44 4.51 3.96 3.01
N VAL A 45 4.36 5.11 3.67
CA VAL A 45 5.10 6.37 3.39
C VAL A 45 6.10 6.73 4.49
N HIS A 46 6.36 5.81 5.44
CA HIS A 46 7.23 6.07 6.57
C HIS A 46 8.71 6.21 6.16
N LEU A 47 9.49 7.03 6.89
CA LEU A 47 10.91 7.23 6.62
C LEU A 47 11.71 5.91 6.73
N GLN A 48 11.41 5.10 7.75
CA GLN A 48 12.04 3.80 7.96
C GLN A 48 11.62 2.76 6.91
N VAL A 49 12.61 2.12 6.28
CA VAL A 49 12.43 1.12 5.23
C VAL A 49 11.69 -0.12 5.72
N HIS A 50 11.98 -0.61 6.94
CA HIS A 50 11.33 -1.79 7.50
C HIS A 50 9.82 -1.61 7.69
N ARG A 51 9.39 -0.41 8.07
CA ARG A 51 7.98 -0.04 8.21
C ARG A 51 7.25 -0.12 6.87
N ARG A 52 7.86 0.43 5.81
CA ARG A 52 7.36 0.31 4.44
C ARG A 52 7.27 -1.14 3.96
N ALA A 53 8.31 -1.94 4.21
CA ALA A 53 8.32 -3.36 3.84
C ALA A 53 7.22 -4.17 4.57
N ARG A 54 6.97 -3.86 5.85
CA ARG A 54 5.89 -4.48 6.63
C ARG A 54 4.50 -4.09 6.10
N ALA A 55 4.30 -2.82 5.73
CA ALA A 55 3.05 -2.38 5.08
C ALA A 55 2.79 -3.13 3.77
N LEU A 56 3.81 -3.30 2.93
CA LEU A 56 3.69 -4.07 1.68
C LEU A 56 3.32 -5.54 1.95
N SER A 57 3.95 -6.17 2.95
CA SER A 57 3.61 -7.54 3.33
C SER A 57 2.17 -7.66 3.85
N ARG A 58 1.71 -6.70 4.67
CA ARG A 58 0.29 -6.64 5.11
C ARG A 58 -0.65 -6.49 3.92
N PHE A 59 -0.29 -5.64 2.95
CA PHE A 59 -1.08 -5.45 1.74
C PHE A 59 -1.17 -6.75 0.91
N SER A 60 -0.06 -7.47 0.72
CA SER A 60 -0.07 -8.74 -0.01
C SER A 60 -1.04 -9.77 0.60
N ASN A 61 -1.05 -9.88 1.92
CA ASN A 61 -1.97 -10.77 2.62
C ASN A 61 -3.44 -10.34 2.46
N PHE A 62 -3.68 -9.03 2.50
CA PHE A 62 -5.01 -8.46 2.28
C PHE A 62 -5.51 -8.71 0.85
N VAL A 63 -4.68 -8.43 -0.17
CA VAL A 63 -5.12 -8.53 -1.57
C VAL A 63 -5.34 -9.97 -2.01
N ALA A 64 -4.62 -10.94 -1.44
CA ALA A 64 -4.82 -12.36 -1.68
C ALA A 64 -6.24 -12.85 -1.35
N SER A 65 -6.97 -12.12 -0.49
CA SER A 65 -8.36 -12.42 -0.15
C SER A 65 -9.40 -11.98 -1.21
N GLY A 66 -8.97 -11.29 -2.28
CA GLY A 66 -9.84 -10.89 -3.40
C GLY A 66 -10.84 -9.77 -3.08
N GLN A 67 -10.63 -9.05 -1.99
CA GLN A 67 -11.59 -8.06 -1.49
C GLN A 67 -11.55 -6.71 -2.23
N LEU A 68 -10.45 -6.40 -2.92
CA LEU A 68 -10.20 -5.07 -3.48
C LEU A 68 -10.58 -4.97 -4.97
N SER A 69 -11.20 -3.86 -5.38
CA SER A 69 -11.60 -3.66 -6.77
C SER A 69 -10.40 -3.46 -7.70
N GLU A 70 -10.53 -3.98 -8.93
CA GLU A 70 -9.51 -3.85 -9.98
C GLU A 70 -9.13 -2.39 -10.27
N TYR A 71 -10.12 -1.49 -10.22
CA TYR A 71 -9.87 -0.05 -10.36
C TYR A 71 -8.87 0.46 -9.32
N MET A 72 -9.05 0.10 -8.05
CA MET A 72 -8.14 0.52 -6.97
C MET A 72 -6.74 -0.07 -7.16
N LEU A 73 -6.66 -1.34 -7.56
CA LEU A 73 -5.39 -2.01 -7.86
C LEU A 73 -4.62 -1.27 -8.96
N ARG A 74 -5.27 -1.03 -10.12
CA ARG A 74 -4.63 -0.41 -11.29
C ARG A 74 -4.34 1.08 -11.11
N ARG A 75 -5.22 1.83 -10.46
CA ARG A 75 -5.15 3.30 -10.41
C ARG A 75 -4.42 3.84 -9.20
N VAL A 76 -4.33 3.06 -8.11
CA VAL A 76 -3.72 3.51 -6.85
C VAL A 76 -2.49 2.68 -6.50
N PHE A 77 -2.66 1.37 -6.31
CA PHE A 77 -1.62 0.55 -5.69
C PHE A 77 -0.50 0.15 -6.64
N ILE A 78 -0.80 -0.23 -7.89
CA ILE A 78 0.23 -0.56 -8.88
C ILE A 78 1.19 0.61 -9.11
N PRO A 79 0.74 1.85 -9.43
CA PRO A 79 1.63 2.98 -9.61
C PRO A 79 2.45 3.30 -8.36
N LEU A 80 1.82 3.23 -7.17
CA LEU A 80 2.50 3.45 -5.89
C LEU A 80 3.66 2.47 -5.69
N PHE A 81 3.42 1.17 -5.88
CA PHE A 81 4.42 0.15 -5.63
C PHE A 81 5.53 0.12 -6.68
N PHE A 82 5.22 0.40 -7.95
CA PHE A 82 6.26 0.62 -8.95
C PHE A 82 7.12 1.82 -8.63
N SER A 83 6.51 2.95 -8.24
CA SER A 83 7.28 4.13 -7.82
C SER A 83 8.20 3.82 -6.64
N MET A 84 7.71 3.08 -5.64
CA MET A 84 8.55 2.62 -4.52
C MET A 84 9.65 1.65 -4.96
N LEU A 85 9.38 0.75 -5.92
CA LEU A 85 10.35 -0.21 -6.45
C LEU A 85 11.50 0.49 -7.18
N PHE A 86 11.19 1.53 -7.97
CA PHE A 86 12.17 2.28 -8.75
C PHE A 86 12.92 3.35 -7.94
N ASP A 87 12.35 3.84 -6.83
CA ASP A 87 13.03 4.77 -5.91
C ASP A 87 14.20 4.13 -5.15
N VAL A 88 14.24 2.80 -5.05
CA VAL A 88 15.27 2.07 -4.30
C VAL A 88 16.56 2.00 -5.12
N GLN A 89 17.60 2.71 -4.67
CA GLN A 89 18.94 2.59 -5.26
C GLN A 89 19.49 1.17 -5.10
N THR A 90 20.12 0.67 -6.16
CA THR A 90 20.69 -0.67 -6.26
C THR A 90 21.66 -0.94 -5.10
N GLY A 91 21.48 -2.07 -4.39
CA GLY A 91 22.32 -2.46 -3.25
C GLY A 91 21.93 -1.85 -1.89
N LYS A 92 20.88 -1.03 -1.82
CA LYS A 92 20.28 -0.55 -0.55
C LYS A 92 18.84 -1.03 -0.46
N ALA A 93 18.38 -1.38 0.74
CA ALA A 93 16.97 -1.74 0.99
C ALA A 93 16.42 -2.89 0.13
N GLU A 94 17.21 -3.93 -0.14
CA GLU A 94 16.78 -5.12 -0.90
C GLU A 94 15.48 -5.74 -0.36
N HIS A 95 15.30 -5.77 0.96
CA HIS A 95 14.05 -6.24 1.57
C HIS A 95 12.81 -5.45 1.14
N LEU A 96 12.94 -4.13 0.93
CA LEU A 96 11.85 -3.31 0.41
C LEU A 96 11.59 -3.62 -1.06
N ARG A 97 12.65 -3.81 -1.85
CA ARG A 97 12.56 -4.21 -3.26
C ARG A 97 11.79 -5.53 -3.40
N SER A 98 12.19 -6.56 -2.63
CA SER A 98 11.48 -7.85 -2.58
C SER A 98 10.03 -7.69 -2.13
N ALA A 99 9.76 -6.86 -1.11
CA ALA A 99 8.40 -6.60 -0.65
C ALA A 99 7.53 -5.93 -1.73
N CYS A 100 8.07 -4.98 -2.50
CA CYS A 100 7.36 -4.38 -3.63
C CYS A 100 7.04 -5.42 -4.72
N ILE A 101 8.02 -6.26 -5.08
CA ILE A 101 7.83 -7.32 -6.08
C ILE A 101 6.73 -8.29 -5.62
N ASN A 102 6.76 -8.72 -4.36
CA ASN A 102 5.75 -9.61 -3.79
C ASN A 102 4.36 -8.97 -3.76
N ALA A 103 4.27 -7.67 -3.43
CA ALA A 103 3.03 -6.92 -3.50
C ALA A 103 2.48 -6.87 -4.93
N LEU A 104 3.30 -6.52 -5.92
CA LEU A 104 2.90 -6.52 -7.33
C LEU A 104 2.50 -7.91 -7.84
N ALA A 105 3.23 -8.95 -7.45
CA ALA A 105 2.88 -10.34 -7.77
C ALA A 105 1.52 -10.73 -7.17
N SER A 106 1.26 -10.37 -5.90
CA SER A 106 -0.03 -10.63 -5.26
C SER A 106 -1.20 -9.92 -5.96
N ILE A 107 -0.96 -8.72 -6.51
CA ILE A 107 -1.95 -8.03 -7.34
C ILE A 107 -2.20 -8.77 -8.65
N SER A 108 -1.14 -9.25 -9.32
CA SER A 108 -1.28 -9.95 -10.61
C SER A 108 -2.18 -11.19 -10.53
N GLY A 109 -2.17 -11.90 -9.40
CA GLY A 109 -3.08 -13.03 -9.15
C GLY A 109 -4.56 -12.65 -8.99
N GLN A 110 -4.88 -11.36 -8.84
CA GLN A 110 -6.23 -10.83 -8.66
C GLN A 110 -6.78 -10.12 -9.91
N LEU A 111 -5.91 -9.77 -10.87
CA LEU A 111 -6.32 -9.14 -12.11
C LEU A 111 -6.84 -10.21 -13.08
N ARG A 112 -7.98 -9.94 -13.71
CA ARG A 112 -8.53 -10.74 -14.82
C ARG A 112 -8.25 -10.08 -16.15
#